data_AF-A0AAC8QPJ1-F1
#
_entry.id   AF-A0AAC8QPJ1-F1
#
_cell.length_a   1.000
_cell.length_b   1.000
_cell.length_c   1.000
_cell.angle_alpha   90.00
_cell.angle_beta   90.00
_cell.angle_gamma   90.00
#
_symmetry.space_group_name_H-M   'P 1'
#
loop_
_entity.id
_entity.type
_entity.pdbx_description
1 polymer ?
#
loop_
_entity_poly.entity_id
_entity_poly.type
_entity_poly.pdbx_seq_one_letter_code
_entity_poly.pdbx_strand_id
1 'polypeptide(L)'
;MFCVIYRSSRREQTYLYVEKKDDFSRVPEELMKSFGQPQLAMLLPLDGRKKLASADLEKVKEALRTQGYYLQIPPPPENLLKQHLDSER
;
A
#
# COMPACT_ATOMS: atom_id res chain seq x y z
N MET A 1 17.53 1.40 5.37
CA MET A 1 16.40 2.36 5.29
C MET A 1 15.25 1.91 6.20
N PHE A 2 14.58 2.83 6.89
CA PHE A 2 13.36 2.54 7.66
C PHE A 2 12.12 2.93 6.84
N CYS A 3 11.02 2.22 7.08
CA CYS A 3 9.73 2.54 6.51
C CYS A 3 8.67 2.50 7.59
N VAL A 4 7.77 3.48 7.55
CA VAL A 4 6.64 3.58 8.46
C VAL A 4 5.39 3.21 7.68
N ILE A 5 4.63 2.26 8.23
CA ILE A 5 3.44 1.72 7.61
C ILE A 5 2.23 2.27 8.36
N TYR A 6 1.35 2.93 7.64
CA TYR A 6 0.07 3.41 8.12
C TYR A 6 -1.05 2.58 7.51
N ARG A 7 -2.09 2.28 8.28
CA ARG A 7 -3.33 1.68 7.78
C ARG A 7 -4.40 2.77 7.64
N SER A 8 -5.26 2.62 6.65
CA SER A 8 -6.43 3.49 6.50
C SER A 8 -7.45 3.17 7.60
N SER A 9 -8.06 4.21 8.17
CA SER A 9 -9.22 4.05 9.06
C SER A 9 -10.54 3.87 8.30
N ARG A 10 -10.55 4.20 7.00
CA ARG A 10 -11.75 4.13 6.14
C ARG A 10 -11.80 2.91 5.26
N ARG A 11 -10.65 2.41 4.82
CA ARG A 11 -10.54 1.26 3.93
C ARG A 11 -9.78 0.14 4.59
N GLU A 12 -10.41 -1.02 4.66
CA GLU A 12 -9.77 -2.23 5.13
C GLU A 12 -8.68 -2.68 4.13
N GLN A 13 -7.66 -3.35 4.65
CA GLN A 13 -6.54 -3.89 3.87
C GLN A 13 -5.76 -2.85 3.03
N THR A 14 -5.93 -1.55 3.34
CA THR A 14 -5.26 -0.46 2.62
C THR A 14 -4.15 0.10 3.49
N TYR A 15 -2.93 0.12 2.93
CA TYR A 15 -1.72 0.49 3.66
C TYR A 15 -0.92 1.56 2.91
N LEU A 16 -0.43 2.55 3.64
CA LEU A 16 0.42 3.62 3.12
C LEU A 16 1.81 3.48 3.74
N TYR A 17 2.82 3.46 2.89
CA TYR A 17 4.22 3.31 3.26
C TYR A 17 4.92 4.64 3.01
N VAL A 18 5.64 5.13 4.02
CA VAL A 18 6.41 6.39 3.95
C VAL A 18 7.81 6.20 4.54
N GLU A 19 8.75 7.03 4.11
CA GLU A 19 10.14 7.00 4.57
C GLU A 19 10.32 7.56 5.99
N LYS A 20 9.45 8.50 6.39
CA LYS A 20 9.50 9.19 7.68
C LYS A 20 8.14 9.15 8.37
N LYS A 21 8.18 9.05 9.70
CA LYS A 21 6.98 9.08 10.53
C LYS A 21 6.32 10.46 10.39
N ASP A 22 5.01 10.47 10.16
CA ASP A 22 4.15 11.64 10.07
C ASP A 22 4.47 12.59 8.90
N ASP A 23 5.31 12.16 7.95
CA ASP A 23 5.62 12.92 6.74
C ASP A 23 4.75 12.44 5.57
N PHE A 24 3.62 13.12 5.38
CA PHE A 24 2.69 12.89 4.26
C PHE A 24 2.78 13.98 3.20
N SER A 25 3.81 14.83 3.27
CA SER A 25 4.00 15.99 2.38
C SER A 25 4.05 15.61 0.90
N ARG A 26 4.49 14.39 0.59
CA ARG A 26 4.58 13.86 -0.78
C ARG A 26 3.34 13.10 -1.22
N VAL A 27 2.38 12.88 -0.32
CA VAL A 27 1.15 12.14 -0.62
C VAL A 27 0.12 13.11 -1.20
N PRO A 28 -0.46 12.83 -2.38
CA PRO A 28 -1.49 13.66 -2.97
C PRO A 28 -2.68 13.84 -2.03
N GLU A 29 -3.22 15.05 -1.95
CA GLU A 29 -4.33 15.35 -1.06
C GLU A 29 -5.58 14.51 -1.37
N GLU A 30 -5.82 14.19 -2.64
CA GLU A 30 -6.92 13.32 -3.07
C GLU A 30 -6.78 11.88 -2.55
N LEU A 31 -5.56 11.36 -2.58
CA LEU A 31 -5.22 10.04 -2.02
C LEU A 31 -5.43 10.07 -0.51
N MET A 32 -4.94 11.13 0.16
CA MET A 32 -5.09 11.30 1.59
C MET A 32 -6.57 11.43 2.02
N LYS A 33 -7.39 12.15 1.25
CA LYS A 33 -8.85 12.24 1.47
C LYS A 33 -9.52 10.87 1.38
N SER A 34 -9.14 10.06 0.40
CA SER A 34 -9.65 8.69 0.25
C SER A 34 -9.14 7.75 1.33
N PHE A 35 -7.89 7.92 1.76
CA PHE A 35 -7.24 7.15 2.81
C PHE A 35 -7.79 7.48 4.21
N GLY A 36 -8.27 8.72 4.41
CA GLY A 36 -8.77 9.19 5.69
C GLY A 36 -7.65 9.39 6.70
N GLN A 37 -7.94 9.14 7.97
CA GLN A 37 -6.96 9.36 9.03
C GLN A 37 -5.96 8.19 9.07
N PRO A 38 -4.66 8.44 8.81
CA PRO A 38 -3.67 7.39 8.80
C PRO A 38 -3.40 6.94 10.23
N GLN A 39 -3.55 5.64 10.50
CA GLN A 39 -3.21 5.06 11.79
C GLN A 39 -1.89 4.32 11.68
N LEU A 40 -0.94 4.60 12.57
CA LEU A 40 0.34 3.90 12.60
C LEU A 40 0.09 2.41 12.81
N ALA A 41 0.39 1.61 11.79
CA ALA A 41 0.22 0.17 11.83
C ALA A 41 1.50 -0.49 12.39
N MET A 42 2.65 -0.20 11.77
CA MET A 42 3.93 -0.76 12.19
C MET A 42 5.09 0.06 11.65
N LEU A 43 6.24 -0.03 12.33
CA LEU A 43 7.49 0.56 11.89
C LEU A 43 8.48 -0.55 11.55
N LEU A 44 9.06 -0.48 10.36
CA LEU A 44 9.73 -1.62 9.74
C LEU A 44 11.10 -1.21 9.17
N PRO A 45 12.22 -1.77 9.65
CA PRO A 45 13.47 -1.68 8.91
C PRO A 45 13.35 -2.46 7.60
N LEU A 46 13.60 -1.79 6.47
CA LEU A 46 13.75 -2.40 5.15
C LEU A 46 15.14 -3.03 4.96
N ASP A 47 16.08 -2.68 5.83
CA ASP A 47 17.40 -3.30 5.91
C ASP A 47 17.25 -4.74 6.45
N GLY A 48 17.64 -5.72 5.63
CA GLY A 48 17.60 -7.14 5.98
C GLY A 48 16.29 -7.89 5.69
N ARG A 49 15.19 -7.20 5.34
CA ARG A 49 13.94 -7.87 4.94
C ARG A 49 13.90 -8.19 3.45
N LYS A 50 13.57 -9.44 3.15
CA LYS A 50 13.44 -9.94 1.77
C LYS A 50 12.02 -9.80 1.20
N LYS A 51 10.97 -9.82 2.04
CA LYS A 51 9.56 -9.76 1.61
C LYS A 51 8.68 -9.04 2.64
N LEU A 52 7.61 -8.42 2.16
CA LEU A 52 6.47 -7.99 2.99
C LEU A 52 5.31 -8.95 2.72
N ALA A 53 4.43 -9.15 3.71
CA ALA A 53 3.27 -10.04 3.55
C ALA A 53 2.23 -9.48 2.57
N SER A 54 2.15 -8.15 2.50
CA SER A 54 1.08 -7.45 1.80
C SER A 54 1.55 -6.81 0.49
N ALA A 55 2.82 -6.41 0.34
CA ALA A 55 3.31 -5.69 -0.85
C ALA A 55 4.68 -6.19 -1.33
N ASP A 56 5.02 -5.87 -2.59
CA ASP A 56 6.35 -6.11 -3.14
C ASP A 56 7.37 -5.12 -2.54
N LEU A 57 8.37 -5.64 -1.82
CA LEU A 57 9.39 -4.82 -1.16
C LEU A 57 10.23 -4.00 -2.16
N GLU A 58 10.49 -4.52 -3.35
CA GLU A 58 11.22 -3.81 -4.39
C GLU A 58 10.41 -2.62 -4.94
N LYS A 59 9.12 -2.81 -5.22
CA LYS A 59 8.22 -1.73 -5.64
C LYS A 59 8.07 -0.67 -4.56
N VAL A 60 7.95 -1.08 -3.28
CA VAL A 60 7.91 -0.16 -2.15
C VAL A 60 9.18 0.68 -2.10
N LYS A 61 10.37 0.06 -2.18
CA LYS A 61 11.65 0.78 -2.17
C LYS A 61 11.77 1.76 -3.33
N GLU A 62 11.40 1.34 -4.53
CA GLU A 62 11.46 2.20 -5.71
C GLU A 62 10.50 3.39 -5.57
N ALA A 63 9.24 3.14 -5.21
CA ALA A 63 8.24 4.19 -5.03
C ALA A 63 8.59 5.17 -3.90
N LEU A 64 9.14 4.68 -2.79
CA LEU A 64 9.66 5.55 -1.74
C LEU A 64 10.82 6.42 -2.25
N ARG A 65 11.70 5.88 -3.12
CA ARG A 65 12.81 6.65 -3.67
C ARG A 65 12.38 7.68 -4.73
N THR A 66 11.39 7.34 -5.56
CA THR A 66 10.94 8.17 -6.69
C THR A 66 9.83 9.13 -6.30
N GLN A 67 8.78 8.62 -5.66
CA GLN A 67 7.56 9.36 -5.30
C GLN A 67 7.58 9.81 -3.83
N GLY A 68 8.29 9.09 -2.95
CA GLY A 68 8.32 9.34 -1.51
C GLY A 68 7.20 8.69 -0.70
N TYR A 69 6.30 7.96 -1.36
CA TYR A 69 5.27 7.16 -0.72
C TYR A 69 4.93 5.95 -1.57
N TYR A 70 4.33 4.92 -0.97
CA TYR A 70 3.74 3.80 -1.68
C TYR A 70 2.38 3.47 -1.08
N LEU A 71 1.34 3.43 -1.91
CA LEU A 71 -0.01 3.03 -1.51
C LEU A 71 -0.27 1.60 -1.96
N GLN A 72 -0.64 0.76 -0.98
CA GLN A 72 -1.17 -0.56 -1.21
C GLN A 72 -2.69 -0.55 -1.06
N ILE A 73 -3.37 -1.03 -2.10
CA ILE A 73 -4.83 -1.19 -2.16
C ILE A 73 -5.12 -2.68 -2.33
N PRO A 74 -6.17 -3.25 -1.71
CA PRO A 74 -6.54 -4.64 -1.97
C PRO A 74 -6.82 -4.87 -3.47
N PRO A 75 -6.41 -6.03 -4.03
CA PRO A 75 -6.79 -6.38 -5.39
C PRO A 75 -8.33 -6.48 -5.48
N PRO A 76 -8.92 -6.08 -6.62
CA PRO A 76 -10.35 -6.27 -6.82
C PRO A 76 -10.67 -7.78 -6.70
N PRO A 77 -11.81 -8.14 -6.08
CA PRO A 77 -12.21 -9.54 -5.99
C PRO A 77 -12.33 -10.11 -7.41
N GLU A 78 -11.73 -11.27 -7.64
CA GLU A 78 -11.83 -12.00 -8.90
C GLU A 78 -13.30 -12.26 -9.19
N ASN A 79 -13.81 -11.72 -10.31
CA ASN A 79 -15.17 -11.97 -10.76
C ASN A 79 -15.22 -13.37 -11.39
N LEU A 80 -15.30 -14.41 -10.56
CA LEU A 80 -15.31 -15.82 -10.97
C LEU A 80 -16.45 -16.16 -11.95
N LEU A 81 -17.51 -15.34 -12.00
CA LEU A 81 -18.63 -15.46 -12.96
C LEU A 81 -18.21 -15.26 -14.42
N LYS A 82 -17.16 -14.48 -14.72
CA LYS A 82 -16.72 -14.23 -16.10
C LYS A 82 -15.94 -15.41 -16.70
N GLN A 83 -15.32 -16.26 -15.87
CA GLN A 83 -14.55 -17.41 -16.37
C GLN A 83 -15.42 -18.59 -16.80
N HIS A 84 -16.63 -18.74 -16.26
CA HIS A 84 -17.52 -19.83 -16.65
C HIS A 84 -18.24 -19.57 -17.99
N LEU A 85 -18.58 -18.31 -18.32
CA LEU A 85 -19.30 -18.01 -19.57
C LEU A 85 -18.45 -18.21 -20.85
N ASP A 86 -17.12 -18.16 -20.73
CA ASP A 86 -16.18 -18.35 -21.85
C ASP A 86 -15.86 -19.85 -22.09
N SER A 87 -16.04 -20.70 -21.07
CA SER A 87 -15.84 -22.16 -21.21
C SER A 87 -17.04 -22.90 -21.80
N GLU A 88 -18.18 -22.23 -22.01
CA GLU A 88 -19.40 -22.81 -22.60
C GLU A 88 -19.73 -22.26 -24.00
N ARG A 89 -18.74 -21.73 -24.76
CA ARG A 89 -18.91 -21.42 -26.20
C ARG A 89 -18.24 -22.42 -27.11
#